data_AF-A0A7S0HAB3-F1
#
_entry.id   AF-A0A7S0HAB3-F1
#
_cell.length_a   1.000
_cell.length_b   1.000
_cell.length_c   1.000
_cell.angle_alpha   90.00
_cell.angle_beta   90.00
_cell.angle_gamma   90.00
#
_symmetry.space_group_name_H-M   'P 1'
#
loop_
_entity.id
_entity.type
_entity.pdbx_description
1 polymer ?
#
loop_
_entity_poly.entity_id
_entity_poly.type
_entity_poly.pdbx_seq_one_letter_code
_entity_poly.pdbx_strand_id
1 'polypeptide(L)'
;AGEDTWDLIRDIGIEHQILKPTNSMTKRFIFSGGRLKQIGLFGLIKTYPEIMLEAFKPTGPPDETVGCFLKRRFGEKFCLEMGDSMVNGIYAGGINTISVRSSSPFSKLKNMEMEYGSVTRAAFTIAVSRALSSLRSLLTSLFTSPLNSKNKP
;
A
#
# COMPACT_ATOMS: atom_id res chain seq x y z
N ALA A 1 13.43 -1.69 1.20
CA ALA A 1 14.69 -0.95 1.13
C ALA A 1 14.39 0.33 0.37
N GLY A 2 14.77 1.49 0.92
CA GLY A 2 14.68 2.76 0.20
C GLY A 2 15.73 2.81 -0.91
N GLU A 3 15.66 3.83 -1.77
CA GLU A 3 16.71 4.13 -2.74
C GLU A 3 18.06 4.31 -2.03
N ASP A 4 18.07 5.04 -0.92
CA ASP A 4 19.26 5.24 -0.06
C ASP A 4 19.90 3.92 0.42
N THR A 5 19.08 2.90 0.71
CA THR A 5 19.61 1.60 1.12
C THR A 5 20.29 0.89 -0.04
N TRP A 6 19.76 1.02 -1.25
CA TRP A 6 20.36 0.46 -2.45
C TRP A 6 21.65 1.17 -2.84
N ASP A 7 21.69 2.50 -2.71
CA ASP A 7 22.89 3.29 -2.95
C ASP A 7 24.00 2.91 -1.97
N LEU A 8 23.68 2.79 -0.68
CA LEU A 8 24.64 2.31 0.31
C LEU A 8 25.18 0.91 -0.04
N ILE A 9 24.33 -0.01 -0.47
CA ILE A 9 24.76 -1.37 -0.84
C ILE A 9 25.72 -1.34 -2.05
N ARG A 10 25.46 -0.44 -3.01
CA ARG A 10 26.35 -0.23 -4.16
C ARG A 10 27.68 0.36 -3.72
N ASP A 11 27.64 1.38 -2.86
CA ASP A 11 28.83 2.07 -2.36
C ASP A 11 29.79 1.14 -1.61
N ILE A 12 29.24 0.18 -0.84
CA ILE A 12 30.04 -0.81 -0.10
C ILE A 12 30.34 -2.09 -0.91
N GLY A 13 29.88 -2.18 -2.17
CA GLY A 13 30.23 -3.27 -3.09
C GLY A 13 29.64 -4.65 -2.75
N ILE A 14 28.62 -4.73 -1.88
CA ILE A 14 28.05 -6.01 -1.42
C ILE A 14 26.81 -6.46 -2.24
N GLU A 15 26.58 -5.87 -3.40
CA GLU A 15 25.43 -6.19 -4.26
C GLU A 15 25.31 -7.69 -4.58
N HIS A 16 26.46 -8.36 -4.75
CA HIS A 16 26.54 -9.80 -5.04
C HIS A 16 26.12 -10.71 -3.88
N GLN A 17 25.99 -10.17 -2.65
CA GLN A 17 25.58 -10.90 -1.46
C GLN A 17 24.08 -10.75 -1.17
N ILE A 18 23.37 -9.90 -1.92
CA ILE A 18 21.94 -9.68 -1.72
C ILE A 18 21.17 -10.91 -2.21
N LEU A 19 20.61 -11.65 -1.26
CA LEU A 19 19.63 -12.69 -1.55
C LEU A 19 18.26 -12.06 -1.75
N LYS A 20 17.80 -12.01 -3.01
CA LYS A 20 16.43 -11.58 -3.32
C LYS A 20 15.45 -12.69 -2.96
N PRO A 21 14.32 -12.38 -2.31
CA PRO A 21 13.30 -13.38 -2.04
C PRO A 21 12.72 -13.92 -3.36
N THR A 22 12.56 -15.24 -3.45
CA THR A 22 11.92 -15.91 -4.60
C THR A 22 10.48 -15.43 -4.76
N ASN A 23 10.01 -15.27 -6.01
CA ASN A 23 8.69 -14.71 -6.35
C ASN A 23 7.48 -15.37 -5.64
N SER A 24 7.61 -16.61 -5.19
CA SER A 24 6.56 -17.36 -4.46
C SER A 24 6.29 -16.87 -3.02
N MET A 25 7.15 -16.03 -2.44
CA MET A 25 7.11 -15.64 -1.01
C MET A 25 6.44 -14.27 -0.75
N THR A 26 5.66 -13.75 -1.71
CA THR A 26 5.00 -12.43 -1.60
C THR A 26 3.62 -12.48 -0.96
N LYS A 27 3.08 -13.69 -0.74
CA LYS A 27 1.76 -13.91 -0.15
C LYS A 27 1.81 -13.64 1.35
N ARG A 28 0.97 -12.72 1.81
CA ARG A 28 0.76 -12.48 3.24
C ARG A 28 -0.44 -13.28 3.72
N PHE A 29 -0.39 -13.72 4.96
CA PHE A 29 -1.44 -14.52 5.57
C PHE A 29 -1.81 -13.95 6.93
N ILE A 30 -3.06 -14.14 7.33
CA ILE A 30 -3.53 -13.85 8.67
C ILE A 30 -4.23 -15.06 9.26
N PHE A 31 -3.96 -15.35 10.53
CA PHE A 31 -4.63 -16.44 11.23
C PHE A 31 -5.83 -15.87 11.99
N SER A 32 -7.04 -16.25 11.59
CA SER A 32 -8.28 -15.77 12.24
C SER A 32 -9.35 -16.87 12.14
N GLY A 33 -10.04 -17.12 13.27
CA GLY A 33 -11.10 -18.13 13.35
C GLY A 33 -10.59 -19.57 13.13
N GLY A 34 -9.39 -19.87 13.62
CA GLY A 34 -8.78 -21.21 13.50
C GLY A 34 -8.28 -21.57 12.10
N ARG A 35 -8.26 -20.62 11.15
CA ARG A 35 -7.83 -20.86 9.76
C ARG A 35 -6.82 -19.81 9.31
N LEU A 36 -5.89 -20.23 8.45
CA LEU A 36 -4.96 -19.34 7.77
C LEU A 36 -5.64 -18.75 6.52
N LYS A 37 -5.80 -17.43 6.47
CA LYS A 37 -6.43 -16.72 5.36
C LYS A 37 -5.36 -15.95 4.59
N GLN A 38 -5.26 -16.19 3.29
CA GLN A 38 -4.37 -15.38 2.44
C GLN A 38 -4.95 -13.98 2.29
N ILE A 39 -4.10 -12.97 2.45
CA ILE A 39 -4.45 -11.56 2.33
C ILE A 39 -4.35 -11.18 0.85
N GLY A 40 -5.49 -10.91 0.23
CA GLY A 40 -5.62 -10.36 -1.11
C GLY A 40 -6.77 -9.35 -1.16
N LEU A 41 -6.72 -8.39 -2.07
CA LEU A 41 -7.64 -7.25 -2.09
C LEU A 41 -9.13 -7.69 -2.12
N PHE A 42 -9.49 -8.60 -3.02
CA PHE A 42 -10.86 -9.14 -3.09
C PHE A 42 -11.25 -9.96 -1.85
N GLY A 43 -10.30 -10.70 -1.26
CA GLY A 43 -10.53 -11.46 -0.04
C GLY A 43 -10.77 -10.57 1.18
N LEU A 44 -10.05 -9.45 1.27
CA LEU A 44 -10.24 -8.42 2.29
C LEU A 44 -11.64 -7.82 2.19
N ILE A 45 -12.08 -7.39 1.01
CA ILE A 45 -13.41 -6.80 0.81
C ILE A 45 -14.52 -7.79 1.17
N LYS A 46 -14.36 -9.07 0.81
CA LYS A 46 -15.31 -10.13 1.18
C LYS A 46 -15.36 -10.37 2.70
N THR A 47 -14.24 -10.22 3.39
CA THR A 47 -14.12 -10.49 4.84
C THR A 47 -14.54 -9.29 5.69
N TYR A 48 -14.34 -8.08 5.16
CA TYR A 48 -14.55 -6.77 5.78
C TYR A 48 -15.32 -5.87 4.80
N PRO A 49 -16.65 -6.06 4.66
CA PRO A 49 -17.46 -5.30 3.71
C PRO A 49 -17.45 -3.78 3.99
N GLU A 50 -17.12 -3.37 5.22
CA GLU A 50 -16.97 -1.97 5.62
C GLU A 50 -15.92 -1.22 4.80
N ILE A 51 -14.97 -1.93 4.16
CA ILE A 51 -14.01 -1.33 3.23
C ILE A 51 -14.73 -0.63 2.06
N MET A 52 -15.84 -1.18 1.56
CA MET A 52 -16.60 -0.56 0.46
C MET A 52 -17.33 0.72 0.91
N LEU A 53 -17.70 0.79 2.19
CA LEU A 53 -18.39 1.94 2.76
C LEU A 53 -17.41 3.00 3.29
N GLU A 54 -16.11 2.73 3.26
CA GLU A 54 -15.07 3.62 3.79
C GLU A 54 -15.09 5.01 3.13
N ALA A 55 -15.43 5.08 1.83
CA ALA A 55 -15.52 6.33 1.09
C ALA A 55 -16.58 7.30 1.62
N PHE A 56 -17.58 6.80 2.34
CA PHE A 56 -18.67 7.61 2.91
C PHE A 56 -18.43 8.00 4.37
N LYS A 57 -17.31 7.58 4.97
CA LYS A 57 -17.02 7.86 6.37
C LYS A 57 -16.36 9.22 6.55
N PRO A 58 -16.70 9.96 7.62
CA PRO A 58 -16.17 11.30 7.85
C PRO A 58 -14.67 11.27 8.13
N THR A 59 -13.97 12.33 7.75
CA THR A 59 -12.56 12.54 8.07
C THR A 59 -12.37 12.75 9.57
N GLY A 60 -11.36 12.10 10.14
CA GLY A 60 -11.00 12.23 11.56
C GLY A 60 -10.03 13.38 11.85
N PRO A 61 -9.61 13.53 13.12
CA PRO A 61 -8.64 14.54 13.52
C PRO A 61 -7.27 14.31 12.84
N PRO A 62 -6.39 15.31 12.73
CA PRO A 62 -5.08 15.17 12.08
C PRO A 62 -4.19 14.07 12.66
N ASP A 63 -4.29 13.82 13.97
CA ASP A 63 -3.64 12.70 14.64
C ASP A 63 -4.63 12.02 15.61
N GLU A 64 -4.49 10.70 15.71
CA GLU A 64 -5.28 9.79 16.56
C GLU A 64 -4.53 8.47 16.66
N THR A 65 -4.99 7.55 17.51
CA THR A 65 -4.38 6.23 17.58
C THR A 65 -4.67 5.44 16.30
N VAL A 66 -3.78 4.51 15.93
CA VAL A 66 -4.01 3.60 14.79
C VAL A 66 -5.34 2.86 14.97
N GLY A 67 -5.67 2.46 16.20
CA GLY A 67 -6.93 1.78 16.52
C GLY A 67 -8.16 2.64 16.25
N CYS A 68 -8.18 3.89 16.72
CA CYS A 68 -9.27 4.81 16.47
C CYS A 68 -9.46 5.07 14.96
N PHE A 69 -8.35 5.31 14.25
CA PHE A 69 -8.36 5.53 12.80
C PHE A 69 -8.93 4.32 12.04
N LEU A 70 -8.40 3.12 12.29
CA LEU A 70 -8.81 1.91 11.56
C LEU A 70 -10.21 1.46 11.95
N LYS A 71 -10.61 1.55 13.22
CA LYS A 71 -11.97 1.21 13.66
C LYS A 71 -13.00 2.12 13.02
N ARG A 72 -12.75 3.43 13.01
CA ARG A 72 -13.62 4.40 12.34
C ARG A 72 -13.74 4.09 10.85
N ARG A 73 -12.62 4.00 10.12
CA ARG A 73 -12.62 3.87 8.66
C ARG A 73 -12.99 2.48 8.14
N PHE A 74 -12.42 1.43 8.71
CA PHE A 74 -12.55 0.06 8.19
C PHE A 74 -13.39 -0.86 9.08
N GLY A 75 -13.90 -0.37 10.21
CA GLY A 75 -14.70 -1.15 11.13
C GLY A 75 -13.86 -1.89 12.17
N GLU A 76 -14.54 -2.33 13.24
CA GLU A 76 -13.90 -2.96 14.39
C GLU A 76 -13.22 -4.28 14.06
N LYS A 77 -13.88 -5.12 13.25
CA LYS A 77 -13.34 -6.42 12.86
C LYS A 77 -12.03 -6.29 12.07
N PHE A 78 -11.95 -5.34 11.13
CA PHE A 78 -10.72 -5.07 10.40
C PHE A 78 -9.63 -4.54 11.34
N CYS A 79 -9.99 -3.62 12.24
CA CYS A 79 -9.07 -3.04 13.21
C CYS A 79 -8.42 -4.12 14.09
N LEU A 80 -9.22 -5.03 14.63
CA LEU A 80 -8.75 -6.06 15.56
C LEU A 80 -8.03 -7.22 14.87
N GLU A 81 -8.52 -7.69 13.72
CA GLU A 81 -7.86 -8.80 13.04
C GLU A 81 -6.64 -8.31 12.27
N MET A 82 -6.84 -7.36 11.34
CA MET A 82 -5.79 -6.91 10.42
C MET A 82 -4.90 -5.85 11.07
N GLY A 83 -5.50 -4.79 11.58
CA GLY A 83 -4.77 -3.67 12.16
C GLY A 83 -3.83 -4.11 13.29
N ASP A 84 -4.36 -4.86 14.26
CA ASP A 84 -3.59 -5.28 15.43
C ASP A 84 -2.42 -6.20 15.03
N SER A 85 -2.65 -7.14 14.10
CA SER A 85 -1.58 -8.00 13.58
C SER A 85 -0.46 -7.22 12.88
N MET A 86 -0.80 -6.16 12.13
CA MET A 86 0.18 -5.31 11.46
C MET A 86 0.99 -4.49 12.46
N VAL A 87 0.33 -3.95 13.49
CA VAL A 87 1.01 -3.18 14.53
C VAL A 87 1.95 -4.09 15.32
N ASN A 88 1.47 -5.26 15.75
CA ASN A 88 2.31 -6.24 16.44
C ASN A 88 3.50 -6.69 15.58
N GLY A 89 3.30 -6.93 14.28
CA GLY A 89 4.35 -7.38 13.38
C GLY A 89 5.43 -6.34 13.05
N ILE A 90 5.13 -5.04 13.12
CA ILE A 90 6.08 -3.96 12.79
C ILE A 90 6.67 -3.33 14.06
N TYR A 91 5.83 -3.12 15.08
CA TYR A 91 6.15 -2.31 16.25
C TYR A 91 6.16 -3.09 17.56
N ALA A 92 5.67 -4.34 17.57
CA ALA A 92 5.48 -5.13 18.79
C ALA A 92 4.71 -4.38 19.91
N GLY A 93 3.79 -3.50 19.51
CA GLY A 93 3.08 -2.58 20.41
C GLY A 93 1.56 -2.68 20.28
N GLY A 94 0.85 -1.95 21.15
CA GLY A 94 -0.61 -1.92 21.14
C GLY A 94 -1.18 -1.00 20.06
N ILE A 95 -2.19 -1.47 19.33
CA ILE A 95 -2.87 -0.65 18.31
C ILE A 95 -3.47 0.66 18.84
N ASN A 96 -3.81 0.70 20.13
CA ASN A 96 -4.38 1.87 20.80
C ASN A 96 -3.34 2.78 21.46
N THR A 97 -2.06 2.44 21.42
CA THR A 97 -0.99 3.26 22.04
C THR A 97 -0.15 4.01 21.00
N ILE A 98 -0.31 3.67 19.72
CA ILE A 98 0.52 4.18 18.64
C ILE A 98 -0.22 5.26 17.85
N SER A 99 0.42 6.42 17.67
CA SER A 99 -0.07 7.52 16.83
C SER A 99 -0.07 7.13 15.34
N VAL A 100 -1.18 7.36 14.66
CA VAL A 100 -1.32 7.08 13.22
C VAL A 100 -0.39 7.97 12.40
N ARG A 101 -0.15 9.21 12.83
CA ARG A 101 0.70 10.17 12.11
C ARG A 101 2.18 9.82 12.20
N SER A 102 2.61 9.27 13.32
CA SER A 102 4.03 8.97 13.59
C SER A 102 4.48 7.59 13.10
N SER A 103 3.54 6.71 12.75
CA SER A 103 3.86 5.32 12.40
C SER A 103 3.76 5.04 10.92
N SER A 104 4.92 4.78 10.29
CA SER A 104 5.00 4.22 8.94
C SER A 104 4.65 2.72 8.97
N PRO A 105 3.57 2.23 8.35
CA PRO A 105 2.98 2.73 7.11
C PRO A 105 1.65 3.50 7.26
N PHE A 106 1.07 3.57 8.46
CA PHE A 106 -0.25 4.14 8.70
C PHE A 106 -0.32 5.64 8.41
N SER A 107 0.77 6.36 8.59
CA SER A 107 0.87 7.79 8.25
C SER A 107 0.55 8.07 6.78
N LYS A 108 0.89 7.14 5.87
CA LYS A 108 0.53 7.26 4.44
C LYS A 108 -0.97 7.14 4.23
N LEU A 109 -1.63 6.21 4.94
CA LEU A 109 -3.08 6.07 4.88
C LEU A 109 -3.78 7.29 5.47
N LYS A 110 -3.22 7.85 6.56
CA LYS A 110 -3.72 9.08 7.15
C LYS A 110 -3.62 10.26 6.17
N ASN A 111 -2.50 10.40 5.48
CA ASN A 111 -2.33 11.44 4.46
C ASN A 111 -3.33 11.29 3.32
N MET A 112 -3.59 10.06 2.85
CA MET A 112 -4.64 9.78 1.86
C MET A 112 -6.03 10.19 2.35
N GLU A 113 -6.37 9.91 3.62
CA GLU A 113 -7.60 10.42 4.24
C GLU A 113 -7.64 11.96 4.22
N MET A 114 -6.56 12.64 4.60
CA MET A 114 -6.56 14.09 4.72
C MET A 114 -6.65 14.80 3.37
N GLU A 115 -5.98 14.27 2.35
CA GLU A 115 -5.93 14.85 1.00
C GLU A 115 -7.19 14.50 0.19
N TYR A 116 -7.63 13.24 0.23
CA TYR A 116 -8.74 12.74 -0.59
C TYR A 116 -10.02 12.49 0.21
N GLY A 117 -10.10 12.80 1.50
CA GLY A 117 -11.26 12.47 2.35
C GLY A 117 -11.50 10.96 2.57
N SER A 118 -10.86 10.09 1.79
CA SER A 118 -11.03 8.64 1.80
C SER A 118 -9.78 7.94 1.29
N VAL A 119 -9.40 6.86 1.99
CA VAL A 119 -8.26 6.03 1.63
C VAL A 119 -8.56 5.22 0.37
N THR A 120 -9.77 4.65 0.26
CA THR A 120 -10.16 3.87 -0.94
C THR A 120 -10.29 4.77 -2.16
N ARG A 121 -10.83 5.98 -2.00
CA ARG A 121 -10.89 6.99 -3.06
C ARG A 121 -9.49 7.39 -3.52
N ALA A 122 -8.59 7.70 -2.59
CA ALA A 122 -7.19 8.01 -2.91
C ALA A 122 -6.54 6.88 -3.71
N ALA A 123 -6.67 5.64 -3.24
CA ALA A 123 -6.09 4.47 -3.90
C ALA A 123 -6.63 4.30 -5.34
N PHE A 124 -7.94 4.49 -5.54
CA PHE A 124 -8.55 4.45 -6.87
C PHE A 124 -8.05 5.58 -7.77
N THR A 125 -8.05 6.82 -7.29
CA THR A 125 -7.55 7.98 -8.05
C THR A 125 -6.09 7.81 -8.46
N ILE A 126 -5.24 7.32 -7.55
CA ILE A 126 -3.83 7.04 -7.83
C ILE A 126 -3.67 5.88 -8.84
N ALA A 127 -4.50 4.84 -8.76
CA ALA A 127 -4.45 3.73 -9.71
C ALA A 127 -4.85 4.18 -11.12
N VAL A 128 -5.93 4.96 -11.24
CA VAL A 128 -6.40 5.51 -12.51
C VAL A 128 -5.38 6.47 -13.11
N SER A 129 -4.80 7.37 -12.31
CA SER A 129 -3.79 8.32 -12.82
C SER A 129 -2.54 7.61 -13.34
N ARG A 130 -2.09 6.54 -12.67
CA ARG A 130 -0.99 5.69 -13.14
C ARG A 130 -1.32 5.01 -14.46
N ALA A 131 -2.51 4.40 -14.58
CA ALA A 131 -2.92 3.75 -15.83
C ALA A 131 -2.97 4.73 -17.01
N LEU A 132 -3.53 5.92 -16.79
CA LEU A 132 -3.58 6.99 -17.79
C LEU A 132 -2.17 7.47 -18.19
N SER A 133 -1.27 7.66 -17.23
CA SER A 133 0.12 8.03 -17.53
C SER A 133 0.85 6.99 -18.37
N SER A 134 0.62 5.70 -18.11
CA SER A 134 1.21 4.60 -18.87
C SER A 134 0.65 4.52 -20.29
N LEU A 135 -0.65 4.77 -20.48
CA LEU A 135 -1.26 4.85 -21.80
C LEU A 135 -0.73 6.04 -22.59
N ARG A 136 -0.58 7.20 -21.95
CA ARG A 136 -0.02 8.40 -22.57
C ARG A 136 1.42 8.19 -23.02
N SER A 137 2.27 7.52 -22.22
CA SER A 137 3.65 7.23 -22.61
C SER A 137 3.71 6.25 -23.79
N LEU A 138 2.87 5.22 -23.81
CA LEU A 138 2.77 4.27 -24.92
C LEU A 138 2.32 4.96 -26.21
N LEU A 139 1.26 5.77 -26.15
CA LEU A 139 0.79 6.54 -27.31
C LEU A 139 1.86 7.52 -27.79
N THR A 140 2.55 8.20 -26.89
CA THR A 140 3.65 9.10 -27.27
C THR A 140 4.75 8.31 -27.98
N SER A 141 5.14 7.13 -27.48
CA SER A 141 6.16 6.28 -28.12
C SER A 141 5.72 5.72 -29.49
N LEU A 142 4.42 5.43 -29.68
CA LEU A 142 3.88 4.96 -30.96
C LEU A 142 3.82 6.08 -32.01
N PHE A 143 3.52 7.32 -31.60
CA PHE A 143 3.48 8.49 -32.49
C PHE A 143 4.85 9.14 -32.73
N THR A 144 5.83 8.94 -31.85
CA THR A 144 7.22 9.42 -32.03
C THR A 144 8.17 8.36 -32.59
N SER A 145 7.67 7.17 -32.95
CA SER A 145 8.47 6.16 -33.64
C SER A 145 8.88 6.69 -35.02
N PRO A 146 10.17 6.97 -35.27
CA PRO A 146 10.58 7.56 -36.53
C PRO A 146 10.38 6.55 -37.65
N LEU A 147 9.65 6.95 -38.69
CA LEU A 147 9.75 6.38 -40.02
C LEU A 147 11.18 6.61 -40.53
N ASN A 148 12.16 5.84 -40.04
CA ASN A 148 13.50 5.82 -40.60
C ASN A 148 14.00 4.38 -40.76
N SER A 149 13.32 3.66 -41.64
CA SER A 149 13.84 2.49 -42.34
C SER A 149 13.87 2.81 -43.83
N LYS A 150 14.72 3.76 -44.24
CA LYS A 150 15.16 3.86 -45.63
C LYS A 150 16.62 4.28 -45.70
N ASN A 151 17.43 3.38 -46.28
CA ASN A 151 18.78 3.59 -46.82
C ASN A 151 19.86 3.81 -45.74
N LYS A 152 21.03 3.19 -45.77
CA LYS A 152 21.89 2.57 -46.81
C LYS A 152 23.18 2.13 -46.04
N PRO A 153 24.20 1.57 -46.69
CA PRO A 153 24.28 0.67 -47.84
C PRO A 153 24.71 -0.75 -47.43
#